data_AF-A0A4P5QFB6-F1
#
_entry.id   AF-A0A4P5QFB6-F1
#
_cell.length_a   1.000
_cell.length_b   1.000
_cell.length_c   1.000
_cell.angle_alpha   90.00
_cell.angle_beta   90.00
_cell.angle_gamma   90.00
#
_symmetry.space_group_name_H-M   'P 1'
#
loop_
_entity.id
_entity.type
_entity.pdbx_description
1 polymer ?
#
loop_
_entity_poly.entity_id
_entity_poly.type
_entity_poly.pdbx_seq_one_letter_code
_entity_poly.pdbx_strand_id
1 'polypeptide(L)' 'MIFFDWHASEDAQQKLVLCDDKAGISGKASLPFNPNITATVSTECISEFRYHAQIRPSSVETEDYTFKSPNWQDVIPPLL' A
#
# COMPACT_ATOMS: atom_id res chain seq x y z
N MET A 1 2.61 2.21 7.75
CA MET A 1 3.28 3.23 6.91
C MET A 1 3.65 2.55 5.61
N ILE A 2 3.01 2.96 4.50
CA ILE A 2 3.37 2.46 3.17
C ILE A 2 4.47 3.40 2.68
N PHE A 3 5.67 2.88 2.44
CA PHE A 3 6.73 3.63 1.78
C PHE A 3 6.70 3.25 0.31
N PHE A 4 6.55 4.24 -0.56
CA PHE A 4 6.67 4.06 -2.00
C PHE A 4 7.80 4.96 -2.50
N ASP A 5 8.77 4.37 -3.19
CA ASP A 5 9.83 5.10 -3.87
C ASP A 5 9.38 5.34 -5.32
N TRP A 6 9.19 6.60 -5.71
CA TRP A 6 8.82 6.95 -7.08
C TRP A 6 10.06 7.38 -7.85
N HIS A 7 10.42 6.60 -8.86
CA HIS A 7 11.46 7.00 -9.80
C HIS A 7 10.91 8.12 -10.69
N ALA A 8 11.33 9.37 -10.44
CA ALA A 8 11.01 10.49 -11.31
C ALA A 8 11.55 10.20 -12.71
N SER A 9 10.66 10.05 -13.70
CA SER A 9 11.05 9.72 -15.08
C SER A 9 11.67 10.91 -15.82
N GLU A 10 11.55 12.13 -15.30
CA GLU A 10 11.87 13.36 -16.05
C GLU A 10 12.85 14.32 -15.36
N ASP A 11 13.27 14.06 -14.12
CA ASP A 11 14.23 14.92 -13.42
C ASP A 11 15.17 14.11 -12.51
N ALA A 12 16.42 14.57 -12.35
CA ALA A 12 17.44 13.87 -11.56
C ALA A 12 17.17 13.91 -10.03
N GLN A 13 16.09 14.58 -9.62
CA GLN A 13 15.71 14.78 -8.23
C GLN A 13 14.78 13.64 -7.76
N GLN A 14 15.26 12.84 -6.81
CA GLN A 14 14.45 11.86 -6.10
C GLN A 14 13.64 12.55 -5.00
N LYS A 15 12.34 12.21 -4.88
CA LYS A 15 11.43 12.83 -3.90
C LYS A 15 10.78 11.77 -3.01
N LEU A 16 10.97 11.90 -1.70
CA LEU A 16 10.21 11.15 -0.71
C LEU A 16 8.80 11.75 -0.57
N VAL A 17 7.77 10.94 -0.79
CA VAL A 17 6.37 11.34 -0.58
C VAL A 17 5.82 10.56 0.61
N LEU A 18 5.29 11.29 1.60
CA LEU A 18 4.61 10.70 2.75
C LEU A 18 3.11 10.59 2.44
N CYS A 19 2.59 9.37 2.39
CA CYS A 19 1.20 9.08 2.05
C CYS A 19 0.61 8.08 3.06
N ASP A 20 -0.62 8.35 3.51
CA ASP A 20 -1.41 7.47 4.36
C ASP A 20 -2.51 6.72 3.57
N ASP A 21 -2.88 7.22 2.39
CA ASP A 21 -3.87 6.62 1.51
C ASP A 21 -3.42 6.48 0.03
N LYS A 22 -4.31 5.96 -0.81
CA LYS A 22 -4.06 5.70 -2.24
C LYS A 22 -3.96 6.97 -3.09
N ALA A 23 -4.48 8.11 -2.65
CA ALA A 23 -4.45 9.36 -3.42
C ALA A 23 -3.02 9.90 -3.55
N GLY A 24 -2.14 9.50 -2.64
CA GLY A 24 -0.71 9.82 -2.68
C GLY A 24 0.12 8.99 -3.66
N ILE A 25 -0.47 8.01 -4.37
CA ILE A 25 0.22 7.21 -5.38
C ILE A 25 0.04 7.90 -6.74
N SER A 26 1.14 8.40 -7.33
CA SER A 26 1.15 8.98 -8.68
C SER A 26 1.04 7.91 -9.76
N GLY A 27 0.30 8.22 -10.84
CA GLY A 27 0.39 7.57 -12.16
C GLY A 27 0.02 6.08 -12.26
N LYS A 28 -1.08 5.76 -12.95
CA LYS A 28 -1.34 4.39 -13.42
C LYS A 28 -0.54 4.15 -14.71
N ALA A 29 0.55 3.39 -14.64
CA ALA A 29 1.15 2.80 -15.82
C ALA A 29 0.31 1.57 -16.26
N SER A 30 -0.03 1.49 -17.54
CA SER A 30 -0.64 0.29 -18.13
C SER A 30 0.42 -0.43 -18.95
N LEU A 31 0.80 -1.63 -18.52
CA LEU A 31 1.71 -2.51 -19.25
C LEU A 31 0.95 -3.74 -19.75
N PRO A 32 1.17 -4.17 -21.02
CA PRO A 32 0.57 -5.39 -21.54
C PRO A 32 1.14 -6.63 -20.84
N PHE A 33 0.38 -7.73 -20.82
CA PHE A 33 0.84 -9.02 -20.32
C PHE A 33 1.21 -9.96 -21.48
N ASN A 34 2.42 -10.54 -21.44
CA ASN A 34 2.86 -11.57 -22.36
C ASN A 34 3.60 -12.69 -21.59
N PRO A 35 2.97 -13.85 -21.35
CA PRO A 35 3.61 -14.98 -20.66
C PRO A 35 4.66 -15.70 -21.52
N ASN A 36 4.73 -15.41 -22.82
CA ASN A 36 5.69 -16.03 -23.71
C ASN A 36 7.06 -15.34 -23.62
N ILE A 37 7.94 -15.90 -22.80
CA ILE A 37 9.31 -15.39 -22.58
C ILE A 37 10.28 -15.69 -23.73
N THR A 38 9.89 -16.49 -24.72
CA THR A 38 10.76 -16.85 -25.86
C THR A 38 10.45 -16.04 -27.12
N ALA A 39 9.30 -15.35 -27.15
CA ALA A 39 8.94 -14.45 -28.23
C ALA A 39 9.71 -13.13 -28.10
N THR A 40 10.28 -12.64 -29.20
CA THR A 40 10.86 -11.29 -29.25
C THR A 40 9.72 -10.26 -29.24
N VAL A 41 9.59 -9.50 -28.15
CA VAL A 41 8.59 -8.45 -27.99
C VAL A 41 9.22 -7.10 -28.26
N SER A 42 8.56 -6.24 -29.04
CA SER A 42 9.03 -4.88 -29.36
C SER A 42 8.65 -3.83 -28.29
N THR A 43 7.76 -4.18 -27.37
CA THR A 43 7.22 -3.31 -26.31
C THR A 43 7.43 -3.94 -24.94
N GLU A 44 7.66 -3.12 -23.92
CA GLU A 44 7.75 -3.59 -22.53
C GLU A 44 6.43 -4.24 -22.08
N CYS A 45 6.52 -5.38 -21.39
CA CYS A 45 5.37 -6.18 -20.95
C CYS A 45 5.66 -6.95 -19.66
N ILE A 46 4.62 -7.23 -18.88
CA ILE A 46 4.70 -8.15 -17.73
C ILE A 46 4.61 -9.58 -18.24
N SER A 47 5.46 -10.49 -17.77
CA SER A 47 5.45 -11.90 -18.19
C SER A 47 5.05 -12.90 -17.10
N GLU A 48 5.09 -12.48 -15.84
CA GLU A 48 4.73 -13.32 -14.71
C GLU A 48 4.02 -12.48 -13.64
N PHE A 49 2.99 -13.06 -13.03
CA PHE A 49 2.38 -12.54 -11.82
C PHE A 49 2.51 -13.56 -10.70
N ARG A 50 2.96 -13.12 -9.52
CA ARG A 50 2.95 -13.93 -8.30
C ARG A 50 2.00 -13.29 -7.31
N TYR A 51 1.10 -14.10 -6.78
CA TYR A 51 0.16 -13.68 -5.76
C TYR A 51 0.48 -14.41 -4.46
N HIS A 52 0.48 -13.66 -3.35
CA HIS A 52 0.63 -14.20 -2.02
C HIS A 52 -0.42 -13.57 -1.10
N ALA A 53 -1.08 -14.41 -0.32
CA ALA A 53 -2.01 -13.98 0.71
C ALA A 53 -1.55 -14.55 2.06
N GLN A 54 -1.84 -13.80 3.13
CA GLN A 54 -1.48 -14.19 4.49
C GLN A 54 -2.67 -13.99 5.43
N ILE A 55 -2.90 -14.95 6.31
CA ILE A 55 -3.88 -14.82 7.39
C ILE A 55 -3.39 -13.75 8.37
N ARG A 56 -4.25 -12.80 8.71
CA ARG A 56 -3.99 -11.73 9.69
C ARG A 56 -5.18 -11.60 10.63
N PRO A 57 -4.97 -11.15 11.88
CA PRO A 57 -6.07 -10.82 12.78
C PRO A 57 -7.04 -9.84 12.12
N SER A 58 -8.33 -10.09 12.29
CA SER A 58 -9.40 -9.24 11.76
C SER A 58 -9.77 -8.08 12.67
N SER A 59 -9.38 -8.16 13.94
CA SER A 59 -9.69 -7.15 14.96
C SER A 59 -8.49 -6.91 15.88
N VAL A 60 -8.47 -5.72 16.45
CA VAL A 60 -7.54 -5.30 17.50
C VAL A 60 -8.37 -4.54 18.52
N GLU A 61 -8.26 -4.93 19.79
CA GLU A 61 -8.85 -4.20 20.92
C GLU A 61 -7.73 -3.43 21.61
N THR A 62 -7.99 -2.16 21.95
CA THR A 62 -7.03 -1.27 22.60
C THR A 62 -7.71 -0.56 23.76
N GLU A 63 -7.01 -0.46 24.89
CA GLU A 63 -7.44 0.30 26.06
C GLU A 63 -6.40 1.40 26.34
N ASP A 64 -6.87 2.61 26.68
CA ASP A 64 -6.01 3.72 27.10
C ASP A 64 -6.46 4.25 28.47
N TYR A 65 -5.53 4.79 29.25
CA TYR A 65 -5.82 5.41 30.53
C TYR A 65 -5.18 6.80 30.62
N THR A 66 -6.04 7.81 30.67
CA THR A 66 -5.61 9.19 30.88
C THR A 66 -5.83 9.60 32.34
N PHE A 67 -4.75 9.85 33.08
CA PHE A 67 -4.81 10.27 34.49
C PHE A 67 -5.62 11.55 34.73
N LYS A 68 -5.71 12.44 33.71
CA LYS A 68 -6.52 13.68 33.77
C LYS A 68 -8.03 13.41 33.71
N SER A 69 -8.42 12.22 33.26
CA SER A 69 -9.81 11.78 33.08
C SER A 69 -9.95 10.32 33.54
N PRO A 70 -9.86 10.04 34.85
CA PRO A 70 -9.75 8.68 35.38
C PRO A 70 -11.01 7.82 35.17
N ASN A 71 -12.17 8.43 34.86
CA ASN A 71 -13.43 7.75 34.58
C ASN A 71 -13.80 7.79 33.08
N TRP A 72 -12.81 7.93 32.19
CA TRP A 72 -13.07 7.98 30.76
C TRP A 72 -13.69 6.66 30.29
N GLN A 73 -14.95 6.69 29.86
CA GLN A 73 -15.60 5.52 29.26
C GLN A 73 -15.20 5.42 27.78
N ASP A 74 -14.24 4.54 27.51
CA ASP A 74 -13.99 4.05 26.14
C ASP A 74 -15.14 3.12 25.73
N VAL A 75 -16.25 3.70 25.29
CA VAL A 75 -17.32 2.91 24.67
C VAL A 75 -16.87 2.59 23.25
N ILE A 76 -16.15 1.47 23.06
CA ILE A 76 -15.90 0.91 21.74
C ILE A 76 -17.13 0.07 21.37
N PRO A 77 -17.95 0.47 20.38
CA PRO A 77 -19.01 -0.39 19.89
C PRO A 77 -18.37 -1.65 19.27
N PRO A 78 -18.93 -2.85 19.50
CA PRO A 78 -18.43 -4.05 18.85
C PRO A 78 -18.52 -3.89 17.33
N LEU A 79 -17.44 -4.24 16.63
CA LEU A 79 -17.40 -4.28 15.16
C LEU A 79 -18.36 -5.38 14.70
N LEU A 80 -19.50 -4.99 14.12
CA LEU A 80 -20.40 -5.85 13.35
C LEU A 80 -19.97 -5.94 11.90
#